data_AF-A0A7Y3I9K1-F1
#
_entry.id   AF-A0A7Y3I9K1-F1
#
_cell.length_a   1.000
_cell.length_b   1.000
_cell.length_c   1.000
_cell.angle_alpha   90.00
_cell.angle_beta   90.00
_cell.angle_gamma   90.00
#
_symmetry.space_group_name_H-M   'P 1'
#
loop_
_entity.id
_entity.type
_entity.pdbx_description
1 polymer ?
#
loop_
_entity_poly.entity_id
_entity_poly.type
_entity_poly.pdbx_seq_one_letter_code
_entity_poly.pdbx_strand_id
1 'polypeptide(L)'
;PFGELEAFTTSGGLSTLPQSMGHKVENMDYKTIRFPGHGALMRSFLDLGLFDREPRTLSDGSQVVPRQVLGELIERTCDYPEADSVLLRIVAQGTKNNVPLIVRTQIIDRFDKENGITAMMRMTGYPTAIIASLIARGEIAERGVVPGERCVPMEHFRTELKARDVQLEEFVKVLE
;
A
#
# COMPACT_ATOMS: atom_id res chain seq x y z
N PRO A 1 -1.40 -10.71 -13.42
CA PRO A 1 -1.95 -9.79 -14.44
C PRO A 1 -1.06 -8.58 -14.77
N PHE A 2 -0.13 -8.15 -13.91
CA PHE A 2 0.65 -6.92 -14.11
C PHE A 2 2.04 -7.10 -14.74
N GLY A 3 2.40 -8.31 -15.16
CA GLY A 3 3.74 -8.59 -15.70
C GLY A 3 4.85 -8.38 -14.66
N GLU A 4 6.02 -7.97 -15.16
CA GLU A 4 7.17 -7.59 -14.34
C GLU A 4 6.98 -6.18 -13.74
N LEU A 5 7.40 -6.02 -12.49
CA LEU A 5 7.28 -4.77 -11.73
C LEU A 5 8.60 -4.46 -11.03
N GLU A 6 8.93 -3.18 -10.93
CA GLU A 6 10.01 -2.68 -10.09
C GLU A 6 9.54 -2.61 -8.63
N ALA A 7 10.43 -2.85 -7.67
CA ALA A 7 10.13 -2.80 -6.25
C ALA A 7 11.17 -1.99 -5.49
N PHE A 8 10.71 -1.07 -4.63
CA PHE A 8 11.56 -0.16 -3.86
C PHE A 8 11.21 -0.25 -2.37
N THR A 9 12.23 -0.32 -1.50
CA THR A 9 12.01 -0.29 -0.06
C THR A 9 11.29 0.99 0.34
N THR A 10 10.25 0.85 1.16
CA THR A 10 9.40 1.96 1.60
C THR A 10 9.49 2.10 3.10
N SER A 11 9.67 3.32 3.59
CA SER A 11 9.72 3.59 5.02
C SER A 11 8.31 3.61 5.64
N GLY A 12 8.22 3.27 6.93
CA GLY A 12 7.02 3.50 7.75
C GLY A 12 5.91 2.45 7.68
N GLY A 13 5.76 1.71 6.59
CA GLY A 13 4.60 0.81 6.42
C GLY A 13 4.59 -0.44 7.31
N LEU A 14 5.74 -0.88 7.84
CA LEU A 14 5.78 -1.98 8.82
C LEU A 14 5.36 -1.53 10.22
N SER A 15 5.51 -0.24 10.55
CA SER A 15 5.08 0.38 11.80
C SER A 15 5.42 -0.48 13.04
N THR A 16 4.41 -0.99 13.74
CA THR A 16 4.51 -1.79 14.98
C THR A 16 4.67 -3.29 14.74
N LEU A 17 4.57 -3.77 13.49
CA LEU A 17 4.67 -5.19 13.17
C LEU A 17 5.98 -5.84 13.64
N PRO A 18 7.17 -5.21 13.52
CA PRO A 18 8.40 -5.79 14.04
C PRO A 18 8.33 -6.05 15.56
N GLN A 19 7.71 -5.15 16.32
CA GLN A 19 7.52 -5.31 17.77
C GLN A 19 6.47 -6.38 18.07
N SER A 20 5.36 -6.39 17.33
CA SER A 20 4.28 -7.38 17.49
C SER A 20 4.71 -8.80 17.13
N MET A 21 5.56 -8.95 16.10
CA MET A 21 6.10 -10.25 15.68
C MET A 21 7.30 -10.70 16.51
N GLY A 22 8.03 -9.75 17.13
CA GLY A 22 9.18 -10.02 17.98
C GLY A 22 10.21 -10.92 17.29
N HIS A 23 10.72 -11.91 18.01
CA HIS A 23 11.72 -12.86 17.49
C HIS A 23 11.15 -13.95 16.57
N LYS A 24 9.86 -13.90 16.21
CA LYS A 24 9.24 -14.91 15.31
C LYS A 24 9.58 -14.69 13.85
N VAL A 25 9.99 -13.48 13.47
CA VAL A 25 10.31 -13.10 12.10
C VAL A 25 11.72 -12.54 12.09
N GLU A 26 12.62 -13.22 11.38
CA GLU A 26 14.01 -12.79 11.25
C GLU A 26 14.16 -11.62 10.27
N ASN A 27 13.45 -11.69 9.13
CA ASN A 27 13.53 -10.71 8.06
C ASN A 27 12.13 -10.20 7.70
N MET A 28 11.97 -8.88 7.63
CA MET A 28 10.71 -8.22 7.31
C MET A 28 10.95 -7.04 6.37
N ASP A 29 10.40 -7.12 5.16
CA ASP A 29 10.51 -6.09 4.13
C ASP A 29 9.15 -5.46 3.83
N TYR A 30 9.13 -4.15 3.57
CA TYR A 30 7.99 -3.45 3.00
C TYR A 30 8.43 -2.67 1.76
N LYS A 31 7.76 -2.95 0.64
CA LYS A 31 8.15 -2.45 -0.67
C LYS A 31 6.94 -1.86 -1.39
N THR A 32 7.21 -0.75 -2.08
CA THR A 32 6.29 -0.15 -3.04
C THR A 32 6.68 -0.63 -4.43
N ILE A 33 5.68 -1.01 -5.22
CA ILE A 33 5.87 -1.52 -6.58
C ILE A 33 5.49 -0.48 -7.63
N ARG A 34 6.15 -0.53 -8.79
CA ARG A 34 5.92 0.35 -9.94
C ARG A 34 6.08 -0.41 -11.25
N PHE A 35 5.50 0.12 -12.33
CA PHE A 35 5.77 -0.39 -13.67
C PHE A 35 7.23 -0.13 -14.08
N PRO A 36 7.82 -0.99 -14.93
CA PRO A 36 9.19 -0.83 -15.41
C PRO A 36 9.47 0.56 -16.00
N GLY A 37 10.63 1.13 -15.67
CA GLY A 37 11.08 2.46 -16.10
C GLY A 37 10.68 3.59 -15.16
N HIS A 38 9.76 3.38 -14.22
CA HIS A 38 9.33 4.43 -13.29
C HIS A 38 10.47 4.93 -12.41
N GLY A 39 11.29 4.03 -11.86
CA GLY A 39 12.42 4.41 -11.01
C GLY A 39 13.43 5.30 -11.74
N ALA A 40 13.76 4.95 -12.99
CA ALA A 40 14.68 5.73 -13.81
C ALA A 40 14.12 7.13 -14.12
N LEU A 41 12.84 7.23 -14.48
CA LEU A 41 12.18 8.50 -14.76
C LEU A 41 12.18 9.42 -13.52
N MET A 42 11.77 8.89 -12.37
CA MET A 42 11.75 9.67 -11.11
C MET A 42 13.16 10.09 -10.70
N ARG A 43 14.16 9.25 -10.97
CA ARG A 43 15.57 9.58 -10.72
C ARG A 43 16.03 10.76 -11.59
N SER A 44 15.67 10.80 -12.87
CA SER A 44 16.01 11.92 -13.76
C SER A 44 15.44 13.25 -13.25
N PHE A 45 14.18 13.27 -12.80
CA PHE A 45 13.59 14.48 -12.20
C PHE A 45 14.30 14.90 -10.90
N LEU A 46 14.72 13.93 -10.07
CA LEU A 46 15.51 14.20 -8.87
C LEU A 46 16.87 14.82 -9.20
N ASP A 47 17.63 14.22 -10.13
CA ASP A 47 18.97 14.67 -10.48
C ASP A 47 18.96 16.06 -11.14
N LEU A 48 17.84 16.46 -11.77
CA LEU A 48 17.62 17.82 -12.30
C LEU A 48 17.23 18.86 -11.23
N GLY A 49 17.04 18.46 -9.97
CA GLY A 49 16.63 19.36 -8.89
C GLY A 49 15.13 19.68 -8.86
N LEU A 50 14.29 18.95 -9.61
CA LEU A 50 12.85 19.21 -9.66
C LEU A 50 12.10 18.83 -8.38
N PHE A 51 12.76 18.15 -7.45
CA PHE A 51 12.21 17.82 -6.12
C PHE A 51 12.57 18.85 -5.04
N ASP A 52 13.33 19.89 -5.41
CA ASP A 52 13.77 20.94 -4.49
C ASP A 52 12.59 21.72 -3.93
N ARG A 53 12.62 21.92 -2.60
CA ARG A 53 11.60 22.65 -1.85
C ARG A 53 11.94 24.13 -1.69
N GLU A 54 13.21 24.49 -1.86
CA GLU A 54 13.67 25.86 -1.73
C GLU A 54 13.39 26.65 -3.02
N PRO A 55 12.97 27.92 -2.92
CA PRO A 55 12.82 28.79 -4.08
C PRO A 55 14.12 28.92 -4.88
N ARG A 56 13.98 28.96 -6.21
CA ARG A 56 15.06 29.23 -7.17
C ARG A 56 14.71 30.48 -7.95
N THR A 57 15.68 31.38 -8.10
CA THR A 57 15.57 32.57 -8.96
C THR A 57 15.83 32.20 -10.42
N LEU A 58 14.89 32.51 -11.31
CA LEU A 58 15.07 32.35 -12.76
C LEU A 58 15.80 33.56 -13.37
N SER A 59 16.15 33.47 -14.65
CA SER A 59 16.88 34.51 -15.38
C SER A 59 16.12 35.83 -15.51
N ASP A 60 14.79 35.80 -15.46
CA ASP A 60 13.91 36.98 -15.47
C ASP A 60 13.66 37.56 -14.07
N GLY A 61 14.28 36.98 -13.03
CA GLY A 61 14.14 37.39 -11.64
C GLY A 61 12.95 36.75 -10.90
N SER A 62 12.11 35.96 -11.58
CA SER A 62 11.00 35.26 -10.93
C SER A 62 11.50 34.19 -9.95
N GLN A 63 10.71 33.94 -8.90
CA GLN A 63 10.98 32.89 -7.91
C GLN A 63 10.07 31.69 -8.17
N VAL A 64 10.63 30.49 -8.25
CA VAL A 64 9.87 29.25 -8.40
C VAL A 64 10.32 28.22 -7.38
N VAL A 65 9.37 27.44 -6.85
CA VAL A 65 9.69 26.23 -6.06
C VAL A 65 9.58 25.03 -7.01
N PRO A 66 10.70 24.41 -7.45
CA PRO A 66 10.65 23.37 -8.48
C PRO A 66 9.70 22.23 -8.16
N ARG A 67 9.67 21.77 -6.90
CA ARG A 67 8.76 20.72 -6.45
C ARG A 67 7.29 21.08 -6.61
N GLN A 68 6.93 22.34 -6.36
CA GLN A 68 5.54 22.79 -6.49
C GLN A 68 5.12 22.77 -7.95
N VAL A 69 5.97 23.30 -8.84
CA VAL A 69 5.73 23.31 -10.29
C VAL A 69 5.60 21.88 -10.82
N LEU A 70 6.54 20.99 -10.45
CA LEU A 70 6.49 19.59 -10.86
C LEU A 70 5.22 18.91 -10.37
N GLY A 71 4.86 19.10 -9.10
CA GLY A 71 3.65 18.53 -8.51
C GLY A 71 2.39 18.95 -9.25
N GLU A 72 2.24 20.25 -9.50
CA GLU A 72 1.09 20.80 -10.22
C GLU A 72 1.01 20.29 -11.68
N LEU A 73 2.15 20.18 -12.37
CA LEU A 73 2.17 19.62 -13.72
C LEU A 73 1.80 18.14 -13.74
N ILE A 74 2.28 17.34 -12.78
CA ILE A 74 1.93 15.92 -12.67
C ILE A 74 0.44 15.77 -12.36
N GLU A 75 -0.10 16.50 -11.38
CA GLU A 75 -1.52 16.43 -11.01
C GLU A 75 -2.43 16.78 -12.18
N ARG A 76 -2.07 17.81 -12.97
CA ARG A 76 -2.85 18.21 -14.15
C ARG A 76 -2.75 17.22 -15.31
N THR A 77 -1.60 16.56 -15.48
CA THR A 77 -1.31 15.73 -16.67
C THR A 77 -1.67 14.27 -16.43
N CYS A 78 -1.47 13.76 -15.23
CA CYS A 78 -1.58 12.34 -14.87
C CYS A 78 -2.91 12.02 -14.16
N ASP A 79 -4.02 12.53 -14.66
CA ASP A 79 -5.36 12.25 -14.14
C ASP A 79 -6.03 11.11 -14.93
N TYR A 80 -5.84 9.87 -14.45
CA TYR A 80 -6.34 8.65 -15.11
C TYR A 80 -7.10 7.74 -14.13
N PRO A 81 -8.25 8.17 -13.57
CA PRO A 81 -8.94 7.43 -12.52
C PRO A 81 -9.37 6.03 -12.94
N GLU A 82 -9.76 5.84 -14.22
CA GLU A 82 -10.18 4.54 -14.74
C GLU A 82 -9.02 3.53 -14.91
N ALA A 83 -7.77 4.01 -14.99
CA ALA A 83 -6.58 3.18 -15.09
C ALA A 83 -6.06 2.74 -13.70
N ASP A 84 -6.73 3.14 -12.61
CA ASP A 84 -6.29 2.84 -11.25
C ASP A 84 -6.39 1.35 -10.92
N SER A 85 -5.38 0.86 -10.20
CA SER A 85 -5.26 -0.54 -9.80
C SER A 85 -4.40 -0.65 -8.54
N VAL A 86 -4.84 -1.52 -7.63
CA VAL A 86 -4.08 -1.87 -6.42
C VAL A 86 -3.70 -3.33 -6.47
N LEU A 87 -2.40 -3.61 -6.29
CA LEU A 87 -1.89 -4.93 -5.96
C LEU A 87 -1.25 -4.85 -4.57
N LEU A 88 -1.89 -5.50 -3.59
CA LEU A 88 -1.29 -5.75 -2.28
C LEU A 88 -0.89 -7.22 -2.23
N ARG A 89 0.37 -7.51 -1.90
CA ARG A 89 0.85 -8.88 -1.73
C ARG A 89 1.70 -9.01 -0.48
N ILE A 90 1.38 -10.04 0.30
CA ILE A 90 2.14 -10.45 1.48
C ILE A 90 2.68 -11.84 1.19
N VAL A 91 3.98 -12.04 1.40
CA VAL A 91 4.64 -13.34 1.30
C VAL A 91 5.28 -13.62 2.65
N ALA A 92 4.85 -14.71 3.29
CA ALA A 92 5.43 -15.20 4.53
C ALA A 92 6.08 -16.56 4.27
N GLN A 93 7.34 -16.70 4.64
CA GLN A 93 8.09 -17.96 4.56
C GLN A 93 8.52 -18.35 5.97
N GLY A 94 8.37 -19.63 6.30
CA GLY A 94 8.74 -20.15 7.61
C GLY A 94 8.36 -21.61 7.77
N THR A 95 8.26 -22.06 9.02
CA THR A 95 8.01 -23.47 9.35
C THR A 95 6.73 -23.60 10.19
N LYS A 96 5.87 -24.57 9.85
CA LYS A 96 4.71 -24.94 10.66
C LYS A 96 4.74 -26.45 10.88
N ASN A 97 4.67 -26.90 12.13
CA ASN A 97 4.76 -28.32 12.50
C ASN A 97 5.99 -29.02 11.88
N ASN A 98 7.15 -28.37 11.91
CA ASN A 98 8.42 -28.82 11.29
C ASN A 98 8.39 -28.95 9.75
N VAL A 99 7.32 -28.50 9.09
CA VAL A 99 7.23 -28.45 7.63
C VAL A 99 7.54 -27.03 7.16
N PRO A 100 8.59 -26.82 6.35
CA PRO A 100 8.85 -25.52 5.76
C PRO A 100 7.81 -25.20 4.68
N LEU A 101 7.30 -23.97 4.66
CA LEU A 101 6.28 -23.53 3.71
C LEU A 101 6.39 -22.04 3.38
N ILE A 102 5.75 -21.66 2.29
CA ILE A 102 5.49 -20.28 1.89
C ILE A 102 3.97 -20.08 1.81
N VAL A 103 3.49 -19.02 2.46
CA VAL A 103 2.13 -18.52 2.31
C VAL A 103 2.19 -17.18 1.58
N ARG A 104 1.42 -17.07 0.49
CA ARG A 104 1.21 -15.82 -0.23
C ARG A 104 -0.25 -15.42 -0.11
N THR A 105 -0.49 -14.23 0.40
CA THR A 105 -1.79 -13.57 0.36
C THR A 105 -1.74 -12.40 -0.61
N GLN A 106 -2.77 -12.19 -1.42
CA GLN A 106 -2.86 -11.01 -2.28
C GLN A 106 -4.28 -10.47 -2.43
N ILE A 107 -4.36 -9.17 -2.68
CA ILE A 107 -5.56 -8.47 -3.13
C ILE A 107 -5.20 -7.76 -4.43
N ILE A 108 -6.06 -7.92 -5.44
CA ILE A 108 -5.97 -7.18 -6.69
C ILE A 108 -7.31 -6.46 -6.88
N ASP A 109 -7.30 -5.14 -6.74
CA ASP A 109 -8.48 -4.29 -6.90
C ASP A 109 -8.29 -3.36 -8.10
N ARG A 110 -9.39 -2.98 -8.75
CA ARG A 110 -9.41 -2.13 -9.94
C ARG A 110 -10.53 -1.11 -9.84
N PHE A 111 -10.48 -0.10 -10.71
CA PHE A 111 -11.55 0.87 -10.85
C PHE A 111 -12.93 0.20 -10.97
N ASP A 112 -13.83 0.57 -10.07
CA ASP A 112 -15.22 0.16 -10.04
C ASP A 112 -16.02 1.03 -11.00
N LYS A 113 -16.28 0.48 -12.19
CA LYS A 113 -17.02 1.17 -13.26
C LYS A 113 -18.49 1.40 -12.92
N GLU A 114 -19.08 0.58 -12.06
CA GLU A 114 -20.50 0.69 -11.71
C GLU A 114 -20.73 1.88 -10.80
N ASN A 115 -19.86 2.07 -9.81
CA ASN A 115 -20.01 3.13 -8.80
C ASN A 115 -19.11 4.36 -9.06
N GLY A 116 -18.20 4.29 -10.03
CA GLY A 116 -17.26 5.36 -10.36
C GLY A 116 -16.19 5.58 -9.27
N ILE A 117 -15.78 4.51 -8.58
CA ILE A 117 -14.86 4.57 -7.44
C ILE A 117 -13.53 3.93 -7.81
N THR A 118 -12.41 4.61 -7.53
CA THR A 118 -11.08 4.09 -7.84
C THR A 118 -10.67 2.95 -6.89
N ALA A 119 -9.73 2.11 -7.33
CA ALA A 119 -9.19 1.03 -6.50
C ALA A 119 -8.54 1.59 -5.22
N MET A 120 -7.82 2.69 -5.32
CA MET A 120 -7.22 3.39 -4.18
C MET A 120 -8.28 3.91 -3.20
N MET A 121 -9.40 4.45 -3.68
CA MET A 121 -10.52 4.87 -2.82
C MET A 121 -11.11 3.68 -2.06
N ARG A 122 -11.39 2.56 -2.75
CA ARG A 122 -11.93 1.33 -2.14
C ARG A 122 -10.97 0.77 -1.09
N MET A 123 -9.71 0.58 -1.47
CA MET A 123 -8.67 -0.02 -0.63
C MET A 123 -8.20 0.86 0.53
N THR A 124 -8.59 2.14 0.55
CA THR A 124 -8.33 3.07 1.67
C THR A 124 -9.59 3.25 2.54
N GLY A 125 -10.71 3.56 1.90
CA GLY A 125 -11.97 3.90 2.56
C GLY A 125 -12.67 2.70 3.18
N TYR A 126 -12.73 1.57 2.49
CA TYR A 126 -13.48 0.41 2.99
C TYR A 126 -12.86 -0.18 4.26
N PRO A 127 -11.54 -0.47 4.34
CA PRO A 127 -10.92 -0.90 5.58
C PRO A 127 -11.18 0.05 6.76
N THR A 128 -11.06 1.35 6.52
CA THR A 128 -11.30 2.40 7.53
C THR A 128 -12.74 2.36 8.05
N ALA A 129 -13.72 2.31 7.14
CA ALA A 129 -15.13 2.27 7.50
C ALA A 129 -15.53 0.97 8.21
N ILE A 130 -14.96 -0.17 7.81
CA ILE A 130 -15.17 -1.47 8.46
C ILE A 130 -14.64 -1.41 9.89
N ILE A 131 -13.39 -1.01 10.10
CA ILE A 131 -12.78 -0.93 11.43
C ILE A 131 -13.58 0.02 12.33
N ALA A 132 -13.98 1.19 11.82
CA ALA A 132 -14.84 2.12 12.54
C ALA A 132 -16.18 1.49 12.96
N SER A 133 -16.79 0.69 12.08
CA SER A 133 -18.03 -0.04 12.38
C SER A 133 -17.83 -1.11 13.45
N LEU A 134 -16.72 -1.85 13.41
CA LEU A 134 -16.38 -2.86 14.42
C LEU A 134 -16.15 -2.22 15.81
N ILE A 135 -15.52 -1.04 15.85
CA ILE A 135 -15.38 -0.26 17.09
C ILE A 135 -16.76 0.17 17.61
N ALA A 136 -17.61 0.72 16.73
CA ALA A 136 -18.94 1.21 17.12
C ALA A 136 -19.87 0.10 17.62
N ARG A 137 -19.75 -1.12 17.05
CA ARG A 137 -20.50 -2.32 17.49
C ARG A 137 -19.94 -2.96 18.76
N GLY A 138 -18.78 -2.51 19.25
CA GLY A 138 -18.11 -3.07 20.42
C GLY A 138 -17.37 -4.39 20.15
N GLU A 139 -17.17 -4.74 18.88
CA GLU A 139 -16.43 -5.94 18.46
C GLU A 139 -14.90 -5.76 18.65
N ILE A 140 -14.43 -4.51 18.59
CA ILE A 140 -13.08 -4.12 19.03
C ILE A 140 -13.21 -3.48 20.41
N ALA A 141 -12.95 -4.27 21.46
CA ALA A 141 -13.16 -3.85 22.85
C ALA A 141 -11.97 -3.10 23.47
N GLU A 142 -10.77 -3.27 22.91
CA GLU A 142 -9.55 -2.66 23.43
C GLU A 142 -9.60 -1.12 23.33
N ARG A 143 -9.06 -0.43 24.35
CA ARG A 143 -9.09 1.03 24.47
C ARG A 143 -7.68 1.61 24.36
N GLY A 144 -7.59 2.85 23.89
CA GLY A 144 -6.32 3.55 23.68
C GLY A 144 -5.80 3.38 22.24
N VAL A 145 -4.50 3.65 22.05
CA VAL A 145 -3.84 3.50 20.74
C VAL A 145 -3.31 2.08 20.64
N VAL A 146 -4.08 1.19 19.98
CA VAL A 146 -3.74 -0.22 19.85
C VAL A 146 -3.54 -0.58 18.37
N PRO A 147 -2.43 -1.26 18.00
CA PRO A 147 -2.18 -1.69 16.64
C PRO A 147 -3.26 -2.64 16.10
N GLY A 148 -3.59 -2.49 14.82
CA GLY A 148 -4.64 -3.27 14.17
C GLY A 148 -4.37 -4.77 14.19
N GLU A 149 -3.11 -5.19 14.09
CA GLU A 149 -2.71 -6.60 14.15
C GLU A 149 -2.98 -7.26 15.51
N ARG A 150 -3.30 -6.48 16.55
CA ARG A 150 -3.62 -6.98 17.90
C ARG A 150 -5.11 -6.93 18.21
N CYS A 151 -5.80 -5.90 17.73
CA CYS A 151 -7.17 -5.59 18.19
C CYS A 151 -8.26 -5.96 17.17
N VAL A 152 -7.93 -6.08 15.88
CA VAL A 152 -8.94 -6.29 14.83
C VAL A 152 -9.30 -7.78 14.72
N PRO A 153 -10.59 -8.15 14.84
CA PRO A 153 -11.03 -9.52 14.61
C PRO A 153 -10.92 -9.87 13.12
N MET A 154 -9.84 -10.56 12.75
CA MET A 154 -9.46 -10.78 11.35
C MET A 154 -10.51 -11.49 10.51
N GLU A 155 -11.23 -12.48 11.06
CA GLU A 155 -12.27 -13.20 10.32
C GLU A 155 -13.48 -12.31 10.01
N HIS A 156 -13.87 -11.44 10.95
CA HIS A 156 -14.96 -10.48 10.73
C HIS A 156 -14.53 -9.43 9.70
N PHE A 157 -13.30 -8.94 9.81
CA PHE A 157 -12.73 -8.00 8.84
C PHE A 157 -12.67 -8.57 7.42
N ARG A 158 -12.22 -9.84 7.27
CA ARG A 158 -12.23 -10.57 5.99
C ARG A 158 -13.63 -10.74 5.43
N THR A 159 -14.60 -11.05 6.28
CA THR A 159 -16.01 -11.20 5.89
C THR A 159 -16.58 -9.88 5.36
N GLU A 160 -16.33 -8.77 6.07
CA GLU A 160 -16.78 -7.44 5.68
C GLU A 160 -16.11 -6.94 4.38
N LEU A 161 -14.83 -7.25 4.16
CA LEU A 161 -14.15 -6.98 2.88
C LEU A 161 -14.77 -7.76 1.73
N LYS A 162 -15.00 -9.07 1.92
CA LYS A 162 -15.64 -9.92 0.91
C LYS A 162 -17.06 -9.45 0.56
N ALA A 163 -17.82 -8.97 1.55
CA ALA A 163 -19.16 -8.41 1.34
C ALA A 163 -19.16 -7.13 0.48
N ARG A 164 -18.00 -6.47 0.33
CA ARG A 164 -17.78 -5.30 -0.54
C ARG A 164 -17.00 -5.64 -1.81
N ASP A 165 -16.98 -6.93 -2.16
CA ASP A 165 -16.27 -7.46 -3.32
C ASP A 165 -14.76 -7.18 -3.34
N VAL A 166 -14.14 -7.11 -2.15
CA VAL A 166 -12.69 -7.09 -2.02
C VAL A 166 -12.22 -8.53 -1.79
N GLN A 167 -11.67 -9.14 -2.84
CA GLN A 167 -11.23 -10.54 -2.81
C GLN A 167 -9.80 -10.65 -2.28
N LEU A 168 -9.64 -11.46 -1.23
CA LEU A 168 -8.34 -11.84 -0.70
C LEU A 168 -8.04 -13.28 -1.14
N GLU A 169 -7.01 -13.42 -1.97
CA GLU A 169 -6.55 -14.71 -2.47
C GLU A 169 -5.38 -15.24 -1.62
N GLU A 170 -5.45 -16.50 -1.21
CA GLU A 170 -4.40 -17.16 -0.44
C GLU A 170 -3.83 -18.36 -1.22
N PHE A 171 -2.51 -18.50 -1.19
CA PHE A 171 -1.76 -19.57 -1.82
C PHE A 171 -0.78 -20.13 -0.80
N VAL A 172 -0.79 -21.45 -0.61
CA VAL A 172 0.13 -22.15 0.28
C VAL A 172 0.99 -23.12 -0.54
N LYS A 173 2.30 -23.07 -0.35
CA LYS A 173 3.27 -23.98 -0.96
C LYS A 173 4.16 -24.57 0.11
N VAL A 174 4.15 -25.90 0.25
CA VAL A 174 5.14 -26.62 1.06
C VAL A 174 6.48 -26.57 0.32
N LEU A 175 7.55 -26.28 1.06
CA LEU A 175 8.92 -26.36 0.57
C LEU A 175 9.44 -27.78 0.81
N GLU A 176 10.06 -28.36 -0.20
CA GLU A 176 10.82 -29.62 -0.07
C GLU A 176 12.14 -29.39 0.65
#